data_AF-A0A6L2KYU9-F1
#
_entry.id   AF-A0A6L2KYU9-F1
#
_cell.length_a   1.000
_cell.length_b   1.000
_cell.length_c   1.000
_cell.angle_alpha   90.00
_cell.angle_beta   90.00
_cell.angle_gamma   90.00
#
_symmetry.space_group_name_H-M   'P 1'
#
loop_
_entity.id
_entity.type
_entity.pdbx_description
1 polymer ?
#
loop_
_entity_poly.entity_id
_entity_poly.type
_entity_poly.pdbx_seq_one_letter_code
_entity_poly.pdbx_strand_id
1 'polypeptide(L)'
;MLESAFPGVNVILANYPPPLPKRLLAKVVPVFQFGVIGVVMAGEHIFPRLGFAAPPPWYYSMRANRFGTISSTWLLGNFLQGFLQSSGAFEVSCNGERVYSKLREKRFPGEIELRDLIGKKIGNSRVVDGF
;
A
#
# COMPACT_ATOMS: atom_id res chain seq x y z
N MET A 1 20.86 0.64 -16.34
CA MET A 1 20.33 1.42 -17.49
C MET A 1 20.38 2.93 -17.25
N LEU A 2 19.94 3.45 -16.10
CA LEU A 2 20.15 4.88 -15.75
C LEU A 2 21.56 5.15 -15.20
N GLU A 3 22.09 4.30 -14.32
CA GLU A 3 23.47 4.42 -13.80
C GLU A 3 24.54 4.34 -14.89
N SER A 4 24.28 3.54 -15.93
CA SER A 4 25.14 3.44 -17.11
C SER A 4 25.07 4.67 -18.02
N ALA A 5 23.94 5.39 -18.00
CA ALA A 5 23.74 6.60 -18.81
C ALA A 5 24.22 7.87 -18.11
N PHE A 6 24.19 7.88 -16.76
CA PHE A 6 24.61 9.00 -15.93
C PHE A 6 25.56 8.50 -14.82
N PRO A 7 26.87 8.39 -15.09
CA PRO A 7 27.83 7.95 -14.09
C PRO A 7 27.84 8.92 -12.89
N GLY A 8 27.71 8.37 -11.68
CA GLY A 8 27.65 9.14 -10.42
C GLY A 8 26.24 9.44 -9.89
N VAL A 9 25.17 9.04 -10.61
CA VAL A 9 23.79 9.16 -10.10
C VAL A 9 23.45 7.96 -9.22
N ASN A 10 22.99 8.23 -7.99
CA ASN A 10 22.46 7.21 -7.10
C ASN A 10 20.96 7.00 -7.38
N VAL A 11 20.60 5.79 -7.82
CA VAL A 11 19.21 5.45 -8.13
C VAL A 11 18.59 4.74 -6.94
N ILE A 12 17.68 5.43 -6.24
CA ILE A 12 16.94 4.86 -5.12
C ILE A 12 15.55 4.44 -5.60
N LEU A 13 15.29 3.14 -5.52
CA LEU A 13 13.96 2.57 -5.77
C LEU A 13 13.21 2.47 -4.45
N ALA A 14 12.13 3.24 -4.33
CA ALA A 14 11.29 3.24 -3.14
C ALA A 14 9.82 3.08 -3.50
N ASN A 15 9.07 2.39 -2.65
CA ASN A 15 7.62 2.28 -2.78
C ASN A 15 6.96 3.61 -2.45
N TYR A 16 6.14 4.12 -3.37
CA TYR A 16 5.43 5.37 -3.14
C TYR A 16 4.41 5.18 -1.99
N PRO A 17 4.48 6.01 -0.93
CA PRO A 17 3.62 5.84 0.23
C PRO A 17 2.14 6.01 -0.15
N PRO A 18 1.24 5.12 0.29
CA PRO A 18 -0.18 5.31 0.06
C PRO A 18 -0.68 6.60 0.74
N PRO A 19 -1.70 7.27 0.16
CA PRO A 19 -2.25 8.49 0.71
C PRO A 19 -2.82 8.27 2.12
N LEU A 20 -2.86 9.33 2.94
CA LEU A 20 -3.22 9.26 4.36
C LEU A 20 -4.53 8.49 4.65
N PRO A 21 -5.64 8.70 3.91
CA PRO A 21 -6.87 7.95 4.18
C PRO A 21 -6.69 6.43 4.00
N LYS A 22 -6.01 6.02 2.93
CA LYS A 22 -5.73 4.60 2.67
C LYS A 22 -4.79 4.00 3.72
N ARG A 23 -3.80 4.76 4.18
CA ARG A 23 -2.90 4.36 5.26
C ARG A 23 -3.62 4.11 6.57
N LEU A 24 -4.56 4.98 6.93
CA LEU A 24 -5.35 4.81 8.16
C LEU A 24 -6.23 3.57 8.07
N LEU A 25 -6.94 3.39 6.95
CA LEU A 25 -7.76 2.19 6.72
C LEU A 25 -6.92 0.90 6.77
N ALA A 26 -5.73 0.91 6.18
CA ALA A 26 -4.82 -0.24 6.19
C ALA A 26 -4.34 -0.64 7.59
N LYS A 27 -4.40 0.26 8.59
CA LYS A 27 -4.10 -0.10 9.98
C LYS A 27 -5.27 -0.81 10.67
N VAL A 28 -6.49 -0.55 10.22
CA VAL A 28 -7.71 -1.13 10.80
C VAL A 28 -7.95 -2.56 10.31
N VAL A 29 -7.56 -2.87 9.07
CA VAL A 29 -7.73 -4.21 8.48
C VAL A 29 -7.21 -5.34 9.37
N PRO A 30 -5.95 -5.37 9.83
CA PRO A 30 -5.46 -6.45 10.68
C PRO A 30 -6.19 -6.52 12.02
N VAL A 31 -6.55 -5.39 12.61
CA VAL A 31 -7.34 -5.34 13.86
C VAL A 31 -8.70 -6.03 13.66
N PHE A 32 -9.36 -5.74 12.55
CA PHE A 32 -10.62 -6.38 12.19
C PHE A 32 -10.45 -7.89 11.94
N GLN A 33 -9.39 -8.31 11.22
CA GLN A 33 -9.12 -9.73 10.98
C GLN A 33 -8.92 -10.50 12.28
N PHE A 34 -8.08 -10.00 13.18
CA PHE A 34 -7.88 -10.62 14.49
C PHE A 34 -9.16 -10.58 15.34
N GLY A 35 -9.96 -9.52 15.22
CA GLY A 35 -11.27 -9.43 15.86
C GLY A 35 -12.22 -10.55 15.41
N VAL A 36 -12.35 -10.76 14.10
CA VAL A 36 -13.18 -11.84 13.53
C VAL A 36 -12.67 -13.21 13.97
N ILE A 37 -11.36 -13.45 13.93
CA ILE A 37 -10.76 -14.72 14.40
C ILE A 37 -11.06 -14.93 15.89
N GLY A 38 -10.90 -13.89 16.72
CA GLY A 38 -11.22 -13.93 18.14
C GLY A 38 -12.69 -14.24 18.41
N VAL A 39 -13.60 -13.63 17.66
CA VAL A 39 -15.04 -13.91 17.75
C VAL A 39 -15.33 -15.35 17.34
N VAL A 40 -14.80 -15.86 16.23
CA VAL A 40 -15.03 -17.24 15.80
C VAL A 40 -14.52 -18.26 16.83
N MET A 41 -13.35 -18.01 17.42
CA MET A 41 -12.71 -18.92 18.37
C MET A 41 -13.34 -18.89 19.77
N ALA A 42 -13.72 -17.70 20.26
CA ALA A 42 -14.14 -17.50 21.65
C ALA A 42 -15.52 -16.83 21.79
N GLY A 43 -16.32 -16.76 20.72
CA GLY A 43 -17.60 -16.07 20.68
C GLY A 43 -18.57 -16.48 21.78
N GLU A 44 -18.69 -17.79 22.06
CA GLU A 44 -19.50 -18.33 23.18
C GLU A 44 -19.16 -17.71 24.54
N HIS A 45 -17.93 -17.25 24.72
CA HIS A 45 -17.44 -16.62 25.95
C HIS A 45 -17.40 -15.09 25.87
N ILE A 46 -17.35 -14.53 24.66
CA ILE A 46 -17.31 -13.08 24.41
C ILE A 46 -18.72 -12.49 24.47
N PHE A 47 -19.70 -13.08 23.76
CA PHE A 47 -21.05 -12.53 23.68
C PHE A 47 -21.75 -12.41 25.05
N PRO A 48 -21.72 -13.42 25.94
CA PRO A 48 -22.31 -13.29 27.27
C PRO A 48 -21.64 -12.21 28.13
N ARG A 49 -20.32 -12.05 28.02
CA ARG A 49 -19.58 -10.98 28.75
C ARG A 49 -19.89 -9.58 28.24
N LEU A 50 -20.35 -9.46 27.00
CA LEU A 50 -20.81 -8.22 26.40
C LEU A 50 -22.31 -7.94 26.66
N GLY A 51 -22.99 -8.78 27.46
CA GLY A 51 -24.40 -8.60 27.82
C GLY A 51 -25.40 -9.22 26.85
N PHE A 52 -24.95 -10.02 25.88
CA PHE A 52 -25.86 -10.79 25.02
C PHE A 52 -26.33 -12.06 25.75
N ALA A 53 -27.64 -12.31 25.78
CA ALA A 53 -28.20 -13.53 26.38
C ALA A 53 -27.69 -14.81 25.69
N ALA A 54 -27.41 -14.75 24.40
CA ALA A 54 -26.79 -15.82 23.62
C ALA A 54 -26.04 -15.22 22.41
N PRO A 55 -25.07 -15.94 21.83
CA PRO A 55 -24.47 -15.55 20.56
C PRO A 55 -25.51 -15.36 19.44
N PRO A 56 -25.32 -14.37 18.55
CA PRO A 56 -26.23 -14.15 17.43
C PRO A 56 -26.34 -15.36 16.47
N PRO A 57 -27.46 -15.55 15.73
CA PRO A 57 -27.62 -16.70 14.84
C PRO A 57 -26.53 -16.86 13.77
N TRP A 58 -26.02 -15.75 13.22
CA TRP A 58 -24.93 -15.76 12.23
C TRP A 58 -23.61 -16.32 12.79
N TYR A 59 -23.40 -16.24 14.10
CA TYR A 59 -22.20 -16.75 14.75
C TYR A 59 -22.10 -18.28 14.59
N TYR A 60 -23.22 -18.98 14.75
CA TYR A 60 -23.26 -20.43 14.63
C TYR A 60 -22.89 -20.91 13.22
N SER A 61 -23.32 -20.17 12.18
CA SER A 61 -22.92 -20.45 10.79
C SER A 61 -21.42 -20.26 10.56
N MET A 62 -20.83 -19.20 11.13
CA MET A 62 -19.38 -18.95 11.05
C MET A 62 -18.58 -19.99 11.85
N ARG A 63 -19.07 -20.39 13.02
CA ARG A 63 -18.44 -21.39 13.88
C ARG A 63 -18.48 -22.79 13.25
N ALA A 64 -19.59 -23.15 12.61
CA ALA A 64 -19.76 -24.44 11.93
C ALA A 64 -18.66 -24.68 10.89
N ASN A 65 -18.21 -23.63 10.20
CA ASN A 65 -17.07 -23.67 9.28
C ASN A 65 -15.91 -22.79 9.76
N ARG A 66 -15.42 -23.02 10.97
CA ARG A 66 -14.34 -22.22 11.58
C ARG A 66 -13.11 -22.03 10.67
N PHE A 67 -12.67 -23.09 9.99
CA PHE A 67 -11.49 -23.03 9.13
C PHE A 67 -11.76 -22.21 7.87
N GLY A 68 -12.91 -22.42 7.22
CA GLY A 68 -13.32 -21.63 6.07
C GLY A 68 -13.48 -20.14 6.42
N THR A 69 -14.10 -19.83 7.56
CA THR A 69 -14.26 -18.44 8.01
C THR A 69 -12.92 -17.78 8.35
N ILE A 70 -12.03 -18.46 9.07
CA ILE A 70 -10.70 -17.91 9.40
C ILE A 70 -9.86 -17.72 8.13
N SER A 71 -9.82 -18.72 7.24
CA SER A 71 -9.02 -18.66 6.02
C SER A 71 -9.53 -17.61 5.04
N SER A 72 -10.85 -17.52 4.82
CA SER A 72 -11.46 -16.46 4.00
C SER A 72 -11.21 -15.07 4.58
N THR A 73 -11.37 -14.88 5.90
CA THR A 73 -11.06 -13.61 6.57
C THR A 73 -9.58 -13.24 6.41
N TRP A 74 -8.69 -14.22 6.51
CA TRP A 74 -7.26 -14.01 6.32
C TRP A 74 -6.95 -13.58 4.87
N LEU A 75 -7.47 -14.31 3.88
CA LEU A 75 -7.26 -14.02 2.46
C LEU A 75 -7.85 -12.67 2.06
N LEU A 76 -9.10 -12.40 2.45
CA LEU A 76 -9.79 -11.16 2.12
C LEU A 76 -9.12 -9.95 2.76
N GLY A 77 -8.69 -10.06 4.03
CA GLY A 77 -8.00 -8.95 4.66
C GLY A 77 -6.59 -8.74 4.10
N ASN A 78 -5.85 -9.79 3.72
CA ASN A 78 -4.58 -9.60 3.00
C ASN A 78 -4.79 -8.95 1.63
N PHE A 79 -5.84 -9.34 0.91
CA PHE A 79 -6.22 -8.70 -0.35
C PHE A 79 -6.55 -7.22 -0.15
N LEU A 80 -7.38 -6.89 0.84
CA LEU A 80 -7.74 -5.50 1.15
C LEU A 80 -6.52 -4.69 1.62
N GLN A 81 -5.62 -5.31 2.37
CA GLN A 81 -4.36 -4.69 2.81
C GLN A 81 -3.49 -4.34 1.61
N GLY A 82 -3.29 -5.28 0.67
CA GLY A 82 -2.57 -5.02 -0.57
C GLY A 82 -3.23 -3.92 -1.41
N PHE A 83 -4.56 -3.92 -1.51
CA PHE A 83 -5.31 -2.89 -2.22
C PHE A 83 -5.15 -1.49 -1.61
N LEU A 84 -5.23 -1.37 -0.28
CA LEU A 84 -5.07 -0.10 0.43
C LEU A 84 -3.62 0.38 0.42
N GLN A 85 -2.65 -0.53 0.45
CA GLN A 85 -1.23 -0.19 0.34
C GLN A 85 -0.82 0.18 -1.09
N SER A 86 -1.57 -0.29 -2.08
CA SER A 86 -1.35 0.09 -3.48
C SER A 86 -1.69 1.56 -3.71
N SER A 87 -0.65 2.33 -4.02
CA SER A 87 -0.76 3.75 -4.39
C SER A 87 -0.99 3.94 -5.89
N GLY A 88 -0.64 2.95 -6.72
CA GLY A 88 -0.71 3.04 -8.18
C GLY A 88 0.21 4.11 -8.80
N ALA A 89 1.00 4.78 -7.98
CA ALA A 89 1.85 5.89 -8.35
C ALA A 89 3.19 5.37 -8.88
N PHE A 90 3.67 6.02 -9.93
CA PHE A 90 5.04 5.93 -10.38
C PHE A 90 5.56 7.35 -10.48
N GLU A 91 6.46 7.70 -9.59
CA GLU A 91 7.01 9.05 -9.48
C GLU A 91 8.52 8.97 -9.59
N VAL A 92 9.09 9.87 -10.38
CA VAL A 92 10.54 9.98 -10.51
C VAL A 92 10.94 11.37 -10.07
N SER A 93 11.95 11.43 -9.21
CA SER A 93 12.51 12.66 -8.67
C SER A 93 14.01 12.66 -8.86
N CYS A 94 14.57 13.84 -9.14
CA CYS A 94 16.00 14.07 -9.27
C CYS A 94 16.38 15.22 -8.32
N ASN A 95 17.34 14.99 -7.42
CA ASN A 95 17.80 15.96 -6.41
C ASN A 95 16.66 16.58 -5.57
N GLY A 96 15.66 15.76 -5.18
CA GLY A 96 14.52 16.21 -4.38
C GLY A 96 13.40 16.89 -5.17
N GLU A 97 13.63 17.24 -6.43
CA GLU A 97 12.60 17.78 -7.32
C GLU A 97 11.96 16.71 -8.18
N ARG A 98 10.63 16.80 -8.34
CA ARG A 98 9.85 15.81 -9.05
C ARG A 98 9.88 16.04 -10.55
N VAL A 99 10.45 15.09 -11.30
CA VAL A 99 10.59 15.17 -12.75
C VAL A 99 9.45 14.47 -13.50
N TYR A 100 8.83 13.45 -12.91
CA TYR A 100 7.73 12.71 -13.56
C TYR A 100 6.68 12.20 -12.59
N SER A 101 5.45 12.06 -13.10
CA SER A 101 4.31 11.50 -12.38
C SER A 101 3.35 10.73 -13.26
N LYS A 102 3.23 9.43 -13.04
CA LYS A 102 2.16 8.63 -13.66
C LYS A 102 0.77 9.11 -13.25
N LEU A 103 0.59 9.63 -12.04
CA LEU A 103 -0.71 10.13 -11.58
C LEU A 103 -1.15 11.38 -12.34
N ARG A 104 -0.21 12.24 -12.74
CA ARG A 104 -0.52 13.43 -13.56
C ARG A 104 -0.63 13.09 -15.04
N GLU A 105 0.34 12.33 -15.55
CA GLU A 105 0.45 12.02 -16.98
C GLU A 105 -0.51 10.92 -17.43
N LYS A 106 -1.09 10.16 -16.50
CA LYS A 106 -1.97 8.99 -16.72
C LYS A 106 -1.37 7.88 -17.59
N ARG A 107 -0.07 7.94 -17.86
CA ARG A 107 0.70 6.95 -18.62
C ARG A 107 2.01 6.64 -17.92
N PHE A 108 2.67 5.56 -18.34
CA PHE A 108 4.06 5.32 -17.98
C PHE A 108 4.99 6.08 -18.92
N PRO A 109 6.13 6.59 -18.43
CA PRO A 109 7.11 7.26 -19.28
C PRO A 109 7.85 6.23 -20.13
N GLY A 110 8.18 6.61 -21.36
CA GLY A 110 9.13 5.83 -22.16
C GLY A 110 10.54 5.93 -21.57
N GLU A 111 11.40 4.95 -21.84
CA GLU A 111 12.78 4.96 -21.33
C GLU A 111 13.58 6.18 -21.85
N ILE A 112 13.42 6.51 -23.14
CA ILE A 112 14.10 7.64 -23.78
C ILE A 112 13.61 8.97 -23.18
N GLU A 113 12.29 9.12 -23.01
CA GLU A 113 11.67 10.29 -22.38
C GLU A 113 12.17 10.49 -20.95
N LEU A 114 12.28 9.40 -20.19
CA LEU A 114 12.79 9.45 -18.82
C LEU A 114 14.26 9.91 -18.78
N ARG A 115 15.09 9.39 -19.69
CA ARG A 115 16.50 9.79 -19.81
C ARG A 115 16.63 11.27 -20.18
N ASP A 116 15.81 11.75 -21.11
CA ASP A 116 15.83 13.15 -21.54
C ASP A 116 15.39 14.12 -20.40
N LEU A 117 14.31 13.79 -19.68
CA LEU A 117 13.84 14.56 -18.52
C LEU A 117 14.90 14.65 -17.42
N ILE A 118 15.57 13.54 -17.09
CA ILE A 118 16.64 13.51 -16.10
C ILE A 118 17.87 14.29 -16.61
N GLY A 119 18.28 14.07 -17.87
CA GLY A 119 19.41 14.75 -18.49
C GLY A 119 19.25 16.27 -18.50
N LYS A 120 18.06 16.76 -18.89
CA LYS A 120 17.72 18.19 -18.86
C LYS A 120 17.79 18.76 -17.45
N LYS A 121 17.30 18.03 -16.44
CA LYS A 121 17.31 18.50 -15.04
C LYS A 121 18.72 18.55 -14.45
N ILE A 122 19.55 17.53 -14.70
CA ILE A 122 20.95 17.49 -14.27
C ILE A 122 21.75 18.60 -14.97
N GLY A 123 21.54 18.77 -16.28
CA GLY A 123 22.18 19.83 -17.07
C GLY A 123 21.89 21.22 -16.53
N ASN A 124 20.62 21.51 -16.21
CA ASN A 124 20.24 22.79 -15.60
C ASN A 124 20.81 22.98 -14.19
N SER A 125 20.94 21.91 -13.38
CA SER A 125 21.50 22.03 -12.02
C SER A 125 22.98 22.41 -12.05
N ARG A 126 23.76 21.85 -12.99
CA ARG A 126 25.19 22.20 -13.17
C ARG A 126 25.42 23.65 -13.57
N VAL A 127 24.44 24.30 -14.20
CA VAL A 127 24.53 25.72 -14.60
C VAL A 127 24.28 26.64 -13.41
N VAL A 128 23.53 26.19 -12.39
CA VAL A 128 23.22 26.99 -11.20
C VAL A 128 24.37 26.99 -10.19
N ASP A 129 25.10 25.89 -10.05
CA ASP A 129 26.25 25.78 -9.13
C ASP A 129 27.54 26.46 -9.65
N GLY A 130 27.49 27.11 -10.82
CA GLY A 130 28.63 27.75 -11.49
C GLY A 130 28.77 29.26 -11.27
N PHE A 131 28.04 29.84 -10.31
CA PHE A 131 28.10 31.26 -9.95
C PHE A 131 28.51 31.48 -8.49
#